data_AF-A0A5Q4ZXY8-F1
#
_entry.id   AF-A0A5Q4ZXY8-F1
#
_cell.length_a   1.000
_cell.length_b   1.000
_cell.length_c   1.000
_cell.angle_alpha   90.00
_cell.angle_beta   90.00
_cell.angle_gamma   90.00
#
_symmetry.space_group_name_H-M   'P 1'
#
loop_
_entity.id
_entity.type
_entity.pdbx_description
1 polymer ?
#
loop_
_entity_poly.entity_id
_entity_poly.type
_entity_poly.pdbx_seq_one_letter_code
_entity_poly.pdbx_strand_id
1 'polypeptide(L)'
;MKINILAVLMACTFGAQAGETYQFNTCGATGPIGPTQVLCDGAYSTSNLNGQVTILGGIQYWTVPISGTYRIDGVGAQGANPNVGLVGGKGAKVSGEFELVGGQVLQIVVGQKGVAGLGDSSNQGNGGGGGGSFIVDNASITPLVVAGGGGGTRAAVSQNGCDGRISEAAGFGSGGASTSSCGAKAGGIGEGGIVSSLSWGSGGGGFNSDGQGDGSGSSWGGVGGSAFINGAEGGQPIYDCGGYGYGGFGSGGDGNGCWGGGGGGGYSGGDGGRVAGGGGSYNGGSNPVALMGFGIDHGSVTIESLAAALPDTDNDGIVDNIDNCPVIVNPNQIDGDNDGIGDACDVCPIDIENDADGDGICESSDNCPSVANSDQADSDGNGVGNLCIVGEDLDNDFWITEFDNCPAIFNPAQIDEDSDGIGSVCDVCPIDPENDADGDGICESYDNCPVDSNSNQSDIDGDGIGDVCDPDDDNDGLIDSLDNCPMTLGEGGGPGNPDQSDLDQDGYGNLCDDDPDGDSLIGGDDICPDTPFGEVADANGCAIVQLCECDNNWKNHGAYVRCVAHAANDFVAAGLMSDIEHDAVVTEAGESSCGHKNKGK
;
A
#
# COMPACT_ATOMS: atom_id res chain seq x y z
N MET A 1 19.01 -29.85 -18.48
CA MET A 1 17.60 -29.40 -18.40
C MET A 1 17.62 -27.89 -18.37
N LYS A 2 17.26 -27.24 -19.49
CA LYS A 2 17.04 -25.79 -19.54
C LYS A 2 15.53 -25.60 -19.38
N ILE A 3 15.12 -24.90 -18.33
CA ILE A 3 13.73 -24.57 -18.06
C ILE A 3 13.32 -23.50 -19.08
N ASN A 4 12.38 -23.86 -19.95
CA ASN A 4 11.72 -22.93 -20.86
C ASN A 4 10.81 -22.02 -20.03
N ILE A 5 11.12 -20.72 -20.02
CA ILE A 5 10.18 -19.69 -19.59
C ILE A 5 9.06 -19.68 -20.63
N LEU A 6 7.91 -20.20 -20.21
CA LEU A 6 6.64 -20.06 -20.91
C LEU A 6 6.25 -18.59 -20.81
N ALA A 7 6.52 -17.83 -21.88
CA ALA A 7 5.88 -16.54 -22.08
C ALA A 7 4.38 -16.80 -22.21
N VAL A 8 3.65 -16.57 -21.12
CA VAL A 8 2.20 -16.41 -21.16
C VAL A 8 1.96 -15.22 -22.06
N LEU A 9 1.50 -15.51 -23.28
CA LEU A 9 0.93 -14.52 -24.18
C LEU A 9 -0.32 -14.00 -23.47
N MET A 10 -0.16 -12.95 -22.68
CA MET A 10 -1.26 -12.11 -22.24
C MET A 10 -1.80 -11.51 -23.54
N ALA A 11 -2.93 -12.05 -24.02
CA ALA A 11 -3.73 -11.36 -25.01
C ALA A 11 -4.09 -10.03 -24.37
N CYS A 12 -3.41 -8.96 -24.77
CA CYS A 12 -3.89 -7.61 -24.52
C CYS A 12 -5.28 -7.55 -25.14
N THR A 13 -6.31 -7.66 -24.30
CA THR A 13 -7.62 -7.11 -24.59
C THR A 13 -7.38 -5.62 -24.80
N PHE A 14 -7.37 -5.19 -26.06
CA PHE A 14 -7.39 -3.78 -26.42
C PHE A 14 -8.72 -3.21 -25.94
N GLY A 15 -8.77 -2.78 -24.67
CA GLY A 15 -9.85 -1.98 -24.15
C GLY A 15 -9.88 -0.67 -24.93
N ALA A 16 -11.02 -0.36 -25.53
CA ALA A 16 -11.21 0.87 -26.28
C ALA A 16 -10.92 2.08 -25.36
N GLN A 17 -10.10 3.01 -25.84
CA GLN A 17 -9.77 4.25 -25.16
C GLN A 17 -10.55 5.41 -25.83
N ALA A 18 -10.86 6.48 -25.08
CA ALA A 18 -11.47 7.68 -25.64
C ALA A 18 -10.64 8.20 -26.83
N GLY A 19 -11.29 8.53 -27.95
CA GLY A 19 -10.66 8.92 -29.22
C GLY A 19 -10.47 7.80 -30.25
N GLU A 20 -10.84 6.55 -29.94
CA GLU A 20 -10.86 5.44 -30.91
C GLU A 20 -11.88 5.70 -32.04
N THR A 21 -11.49 5.38 -33.28
CA THR A 21 -12.32 5.56 -34.48
C THR A 21 -12.50 4.24 -35.22
N TYR A 22 -13.75 3.84 -35.47
CA TYR A 22 -14.14 2.63 -36.19
C TYR A 22 -14.68 3.01 -37.58
N GLN A 23 -14.05 2.49 -38.64
CA GLN A 23 -14.40 2.80 -40.02
C GLN A 23 -14.98 1.60 -40.76
N PHE A 24 -16.27 1.65 -41.03
CA PHE A 24 -17.01 0.63 -41.78
C PHE A 24 -17.13 1.03 -43.25
N ASN A 25 -16.85 0.06 -44.12
CA ASN A 25 -16.95 0.20 -45.57
C ASN A 25 -17.71 -1.01 -46.15
N THR A 26 -17.83 -1.10 -47.48
CA THR A 26 -18.58 -2.20 -48.13
C THR A 26 -17.81 -3.53 -48.18
N CYS A 27 -16.63 -3.61 -47.56
CA CYS A 27 -15.71 -4.74 -47.62
C CYS A 27 -15.35 -5.17 -49.06
N GLY A 28 -15.38 -4.21 -50.00
CA GLY A 28 -15.16 -4.45 -51.43
C GLY A 28 -16.36 -5.02 -52.19
N ALA A 29 -17.51 -5.23 -51.53
CA ALA A 29 -18.73 -5.67 -52.19
C ALA A 29 -19.37 -4.53 -53.02
N THR A 30 -20.03 -4.94 -54.10
CA THR A 30 -20.69 -4.06 -55.07
C THR A 30 -21.95 -4.72 -55.63
N GLY A 31 -22.89 -3.92 -56.11
CA GLY A 31 -24.18 -4.39 -56.61
C GLY A 31 -25.28 -4.46 -55.53
N PRO A 32 -26.28 -5.34 -55.68
CA PRO A 32 -27.48 -5.34 -54.84
C PRO A 32 -27.33 -6.10 -53.52
N ILE A 33 -26.36 -7.00 -53.42
CA ILE A 33 -26.12 -7.81 -52.22
C ILE A 33 -24.92 -7.23 -51.46
N GLY A 34 -25.03 -7.18 -50.14
CA GLY A 34 -23.96 -6.71 -49.26
C GLY A 34 -22.80 -7.70 -49.13
N PRO A 35 -21.78 -7.35 -48.32
CA PRO A 35 -20.59 -8.18 -48.17
C PRO A 35 -20.86 -9.52 -47.48
N THR A 36 -19.90 -10.43 -47.60
CA THR A 36 -19.86 -11.69 -46.83
C THR A 36 -18.86 -11.57 -45.68
N GLN A 37 -18.95 -12.46 -44.69
CA GLN A 37 -17.99 -12.50 -43.57
C GLN A 37 -16.54 -12.53 -44.07
N VAL A 38 -16.22 -13.41 -45.04
CA VAL A 38 -14.87 -13.56 -45.60
C VAL A 38 -14.34 -12.26 -46.22
N LEU A 39 -15.21 -11.49 -46.89
CA LEU A 39 -14.82 -10.21 -47.47
C LEU A 39 -14.48 -9.18 -46.38
N CYS A 40 -15.29 -9.11 -45.32
CA CYS A 40 -15.06 -8.16 -44.23
C CYS A 40 -13.89 -8.55 -43.33
N ASP A 41 -13.67 -9.84 -43.07
CA ASP A 41 -12.49 -10.32 -42.35
C ASP A 41 -11.20 -9.89 -43.06
N GLY A 42 -11.18 -9.98 -44.40
CA GLY A 42 -10.08 -9.49 -45.22
C GLY A 42 -9.97 -7.96 -45.24
N ALA A 43 -11.08 -7.24 -45.36
CA ALA A 43 -11.09 -5.78 -45.43
C ALA A 43 -10.67 -5.11 -44.11
N TYR A 44 -10.96 -5.75 -42.97
CA TYR A 44 -10.69 -5.22 -41.64
C TYR A 44 -9.49 -5.87 -40.94
N SER A 45 -8.73 -6.75 -41.61
CA SER A 45 -7.64 -7.52 -40.98
C SER A 45 -6.55 -6.66 -40.31
N THR A 46 -6.40 -5.41 -40.73
CA THR A 46 -5.40 -4.47 -40.20
C THR A 46 -6.01 -3.28 -39.44
N SER A 47 -7.32 -3.26 -39.23
CA SER A 47 -8.00 -2.20 -38.46
C SER A 47 -8.38 -2.68 -37.06
N ASN A 48 -8.84 -1.75 -36.23
CA ASN A 48 -9.44 -2.04 -34.92
C ASN A 48 -10.82 -2.74 -35.02
N LEU A 49 -11.30 -3.06 -36.24
CA LEU A 49 -12.49 -3.89 -36.47
C LEU A 49 -12.15 -5.38 -36.69
N ASN A 50 -10.88 -5.76 -36.72
CA ASN A 50 -10.46 -7.15 -36.96
C ASN A 50 -11.07 -8.10 -35.92
N GLY A 51 -11.88 -9.05 -36.38
CA GLY A 51 -12.57 -10.02 -35.52
C GLY A 51 -13.71 -9.45 -34.67
N GLN A 52 -14.08 -8.18 -34.85
CA GLN A 52 -15.13 -7.51 -34.06
C GLN A 52 -16.48 -7.39 -34.79
N VAL A 53 -16.54 -7.73 -36.07
CA VAL A 53 -17.73 -7.52 -36.92
C VAL A 53 -18.27 -8.87 -37.42
N THR A 54 -19.55 -9.11 -37.16
CA THR A 54 -20.27 -10.28 -37.70
C THR A 54 -21.15 -9.86 -38.87
N ILE A 55 -21.19 -10.64 -39.94
CA ILE A 55 -21.95 -10.33 -41.15
C ILE A 55 -23.14 -11.28 -41.31
N LEU A 56 -24.35 -10.72 -41.39
CA LEU A 56 -25.58 -11.48 -41.69
C LEU A 56 -26.37 -10.76 -42.79
N GLY A 57 -26.56 -11.42 -43.93
CA GLY A 57 -27.29 -10.84 -45.06
C GLY A 57 -26.65 -9.57 -45.64
N GLY A 58 -25.33 -9.38 -45.45
CA GLY A 58 -24.63 -8.15 -45.85
C GLY A 58 -24.64 -7.03 -44.80
N ILE A 59 -25.43 -7.17 -43.74
CA ILE A 59 -25.48 -6.23 -42.61
C ILE A 59 -24.33 -6.55 -41.65
N GLN A 60 -23.62 -5.52 -41.21
CA GLN A 60 -22.50 -5.61 -40.30
C GLN A 60 -22.98 -5.39 -38.87
N TYR A 61 -22.75 -6.35 -37.99
CA TYR A 61 -23.10 -6.30 -36.58
C TYR A 61 -21.83 -6.01 -35.78
N TRP A 62 -21.84 -4.92 -35.04
CA TRP A 62 -20.71 -4.49 -34.22
C TRP A 62 -21.17 -4.22 -32.79
N THR A 63 -20.37 -4.68 -31.83
CA THR A 63 -20.66 -4.50 -30.40
C THR A 63 -19.88 -3.29 -29.88
N VAL A 64 -20.59 -2.35 -29.28
CA VAL A 64 -20.02 -1.16 -28.64
C VAL A 64 -19.09 -1.63 -27.52
N PRO A 65 -17.79 -1.29 -27.55
CA PRO A 65 -16.81 -1.87 -26.65
C PRO A 65 -16.88 -1.29 -25.23
N ILE A 66 -17.26 -0.02 -25.08
CA ILE A 66 -17.35 0.67 -23.80
C ILE A 66 -18.51 1.68 -23.83
N SER A 67 -19.13 1.93 -22.68
CA SER A 67 -20.16 2.97 -22.57
C SER A 67 -19.55 4.36 -22.77
N GLY A 68 -20.32 5.28 -23.35
CA GLY A 68 -19.93 6.69 -23.46
C GLY A 68 -20.55 7.41 -24.64
N THR A 69 -20.08 8.63 -24.88
CA THR A 69 -20.53 9.47 -26.00
C THR A 69 -19.77 9.12 -27.27
N TYR A 70 -20.50 8.81 -28.34
CA TYR A 70 -19.97 8.50 -29.66
C TYR A 70 -20.49 9.46 -30.72
N ARG A 71 -19.63 9.91 -31.62
CA ARG A 71 -20.02 10.55 -32.88
C ARG A 71 -20.19 9.48 -33.96
N ILE A 72 -21.34 9.47 -34.62
CA ILE A 72 -21.65 8.57 -35.73
C ILE A 72 -21.82 9.40 -36.99
N ASP A 73 -20.97 9.16 -37.99
CA ASP A 73 -21.00 9.75 -39.32
C ASP A 73 -21.42 8.69 -40.36
N GLY A 74 -22.59 8.86 -40.98
CA GLY A 74 -23.07 8.04 -42.10
C GLY A 74 -22.98 8.79 -43.43
N VAL A 75 -22.52 8.11 -44.48
CA VAL A 75 -22.50 8.61 -45.86
C VAL A 75 -23.22 7.63 -46.77
N GLY A 76 -24.26 8.08 -47.48
CA GLY A 76 -24.95 7.30 -48.49
C GLY A 76 -24.14 7.18 -49.78
N ALA A 77 -24.44 6.18 -50.60
CA ALA A 77 -23.73 5.92 -51.83
C ALA A 77 -24.26 6.73 -53.02
N GLN A 78 -23.42 6.88 -54.04
CA GLN A 78 -23.80 7.48 -55.32
C GLN A 78 -24.69 6.52 -56.14
N GLY A 79 -25.68 7.05 -56.85
CA GLY A 79 -26.38 6.34 -57.91
C GLY A 79 -25.50 6.14 -59.16
N ALA A 80 -25.93 5.27 -60.05
CA ALA A 80 -25.26 5.04 -61.33
C ALA A 80 -25.80 5.95 -62.44
N ASN A 81 -24.94 6.17 -63.44
CA ASN A 81 -25.30 6.80 -64.70
C ASN A 81 -24.55 6.08 -65.84
N PRO A 82 -25.23 5.70 -66.94
CA PRO A 82 -24.62 5.02 -68.08
C PRO A 82 -23.90 5.97 -69.07
N ASN A 83 -24.12 7.27 -68.99
CA ASN A 83 -23.57 8.26 -69.94
C ASN A 83 -22.22 8.85 -69.53
N VAL A 84 -21.38 9.10 -70.53
CA VAL A 84 -20.16 9.90 -70.37
C VAL A 84 -20.53 11.38 -70.14
N GLY A 85 -20.08 11.96 -69.03
CA GLY A 85 -20.23 13.39 -68.72
C GLY A 85 -21.36 13.75 -67.75
N LEU A 86 -22.19 12.77 -67.36
CA LEU A 86 -23.15 12.90 -66.26
C LEU A 86 -22.84 11.83 -65.20
N VAL A 87 -23.31 12.06 -63.97
CA VAL A 87 -23.18 11.11 -62.86
C VAL A 87 -24.54 10.81 -62.26
N GLY A 88 -24.65 9.71 -61.51
CA GLY A 88 -25.81 9.52 -60.65
C GLY A 88 -25.79 10.52 -59.51
N GLY A 89 -26.92 10.63 -58.82
CA GLY A 89 -27.03 11.47 -57.64
C GLY A 89 -26.01 11.02 -56.61
N LYS A 90 -25.38 11.97 -55.93
CA LYS A 90 -24.44 11.72 -54.84
C LYS A 90 -25.21 11.43 -53.56
N GLY A 91 -24.69 10.58 -52.68
CA GLY A 91 -25.33 10.34 -51.39
C GLY A 91 -25.22 11.54 -50.44
N ALA A 92 -26.07 11.54 -49.41
CA ALA A 92 -25.99 12.49 -48.30
C ALA A 92 -24.92 12.07 -47.29
N LYS A 93 -24.40 13.03 -46.52
CA LYS A 93 -23.71 12.79 -45.24
C LYS A 93 -24.62 13.22 -44.11
N VAL A 94 -24.74 12.41 -43.07
CA VAL A 94 -25.43 12.73 -41.81
C VAL A 94 -24.57 12.30 -40.63
N SER A 95 -24.45 13.17 -39.63
CA SER A 95 -23.65 12.93 -38.43
C SER A 95 -24.40 13.40 -37.19
N GLY A 96 -24.30 12.66 -36.09
CA GLY A 96 -24.82 13.04 -34.78
C GLY A 96 -24.03 12.41 -33.64
N GLU A 97 -24.28 12.85 -32.42
CA GLU A 97 -23.69 12.31 -31.20
C GLU A 97 -24.73 11.54 -30.38
N PHE A 98 -24.30 10.43 -29.78
CA PHE A 98 -25.15 9.46 -29.11
C PHE A 98 -24.46 8.92 -27.86
N GLU A 99 -25.23 8.72 -26.79
CA GLU A 99 -24.80 7.90 -25.66
C GLU A 99 -25.02 6.43 -26.01
N LEU A 100 -23.94 5.66 -26.11
CA LEU A 100 -23.98 4.23 -26.36
C LEU A 100 -23.53 3.48 -25.11
N VAL A 101 -24.07 2.28 -24.91
CA VAL A 101 -23.77 1.43 -23.76
C VAL A 101 -22.81 0.32 -24.18
N GLY A 102 -21.79 0.03 -23.36
CA GLY A 102 -20.90 -1.11 -23.57
C GLY A 102 -21.69 -2.42 -23.68
N GLY A 103 -21.41 -3.23 -24.71
CA GLY A 103 -22.16 -4.44 -25.02
C GLY A 103 -23.40 -4.23 -25.90
N GLN A 104 -23.82 -2.99 -26.16
CA GLN A 104 -24.87 -2.68 -27.13
C GLN A 104 -24.43 -3.13 -28.54
N VAL A 105 -25.32 -3.76 -29.31
CA VAL A 105 -25.04 -4.20 -30.68
C VAL A 105 -25.68 -3.24 -31.67
N LEU A 106 -24.91 -2.76 -32.64
CA LEU A 106 -25.39 -1.92 -33.74
C LEU A 106 -25.42 -2.73 -35.05
N GLN A 107 -26.50 -2.57 -35.80
CA GLN A 107 -26.62 -3.00 -37.20
C GLN A 107 -26.16 -1.87 -38.12
N ILE A 108 -25.19 -2.18 -38.97
CA ILE A 108 -24.53 -1.22 -39.86
C ILE A 108 -24.65 -1.72 -41.29
N VAL A 109 -25.39 -0.95 -42.10
CA VAL A 109 -25.43 -1.10 -43.56
C VAL A 109 -24.61 0.02 -44.16
N VAL A 110 -23.61 -0.33 -44.96
CA VAL A 110 -22.85 0.64 -45.75
C VAL A 110 -23.37 0.60 -47.17
N GLY A 111 -23.94 1.72 -47.63
CA GLY A 111 -24.53 1.81 -48.96
C GLY A 111 -23.53 1.47 -50.07
N GLN A 112 -23.94 0.67 -51.04
CA GLN A 112 -23.16 0.38 -52.24
C GLN A 112 -23.56 1.32 -53.37
N LYS A 113 -22.59 1.69 -54.20
CA LYS A 113 -22.85 2.47 -55.40
C LYS A 113 -23.79 1.70 -56.33
N GLY A 114 -24.75 2.41 -56.94
CA GLY A 114 -25.59 1.83 -57.98
C GLY A 114 -24.76 1.34 -59.17
N VAL A 115 -25.26 0.33 -59.89
CA VAL A 115 -24.60 -0.22 -61.08
C VAL A 115 -25.20 0.38 -62.35
N ALA A 116 -24.34 0.72 -63.32
CA ALA A 116 -24.78 1.21 -64.62
C ALA A 116 -24.94 0.04 -65.60
N GLY A 117 -26.09 -0.07 -66.23
CA GLY A 117 -26.30 -0.91 -67.41
C GLY A 117 -26.06 -0.07 -68.67
N LEU A 118 -25.15 -0.52 -69.53
CA LEU A 118 -24.69 0.29 -70.67
C LEU A 118 -25.69 0.28 -71.86
N GLY A 119 -26.63 -0.66 -71.88
CA GLY A 119 -27.60 -0.83 -72.96
C GLY A 119 -26.99 -1.40 -74.24
N ASP A 120 -27.84 -1.85 -75.16
CA ASP A 120 -27.42 -2.39 -76.47
C ASP A 120 -27.02 -1.28 -77.48
N SER A 121 -27.28 -0.02 -77.11
CA SER A 121 -27.10 1.18 -77.91
C SER A 121 -27.02 2.43 -77.02
N SER A 122 -26.44 3.52 -77.54
CA SER A 122 -26.10 4.73 -76.77
C SER A 122 -27.26 5.47 -76.10
N ASN A 123 -28.51 5.08 -76.34
CA ASN A 123 -29.72 5.72 -75.82
C ASN A 123 -30.57 4.79 -74.94
N GLN A 124 -30.05 3.60 -74.63
CA GLN A 124 -30.75 2.51 -73.95
C GLN A 124 -30.11 2.09 -72.63
N GLY A 125 -29.11 2.83 -72.13
CA GLY A 125 -28.54 2.58 -70.81
C GLY A 125 -29.39 3.11 -69.65
N ASN A 126 -29.11 2.58 -68.47
CA ASN A 126 -29.75 2.84 -67.18
C ASN A 126 -28.72 2.83 -66.03
N GLY A 127 -29.14 3.34 -64.89
CA GLY A 127 -28.34 3.35 -63.67
C GLY A 127 -29.22 3.06 -62.47
N GLY A 128 -28.81 2.10 -61.65
CA GLY A 128 -29.46 1.83 -60.37
C GLY A 128 -29.25 2.96 -59.37
N GLY A 129 -30.13 3.04 -58.39
CA GLY A 129 -29.98 3.94 -57.26
C GLY A 129 -28.84 3.52 -56.35
N GLY A 130 -28.16 4.50 -55.73
CA GLY A 130 -27.19 4.25 -54.69
C GLY A 130 -27.88 3.82 -53.39
N GLY A 131 -27.27 2.90 -52.66
CA GLY A 131 -27.77 2.52 -51.35
C GLY A 131 -27.57 3.61 -50.30
N GLY A 132 -28.51 3.71 -49.36
CA GLY A 132 -28.33 4.45 -48.13
C GLY A 132 -27.42 3.69 -47.16
N SER A 133 -26.86 4.42 -46.20
CA SER A 133 -26.12 3.83 -45.08
C SER A 133 -26.96 3.94 -43.81
N PHE A 134 -27.13 2.83 -43.09
CA PHE A 134 -28.01 2.73 -41.93
C PHE A 134 -27.18 2.32 -40.71
N ILE A 135 -27.38 3.03 -39.60
CA ILE A 135 -26.83 2.70 -38.29
C ILE A 135 -28.00 2.61 -37.34
N VAL A 136 -28.27 1.41 -36.84
CA VAL A 136 -29.52 1.06 -36.16
C VAL A 136 -29.19 0.26 -34.91
N ASP A 137 -29.83 0.59 -33.79
CA ASP A 137 -29.74 -0.21 -32.58
C ASP A 137 -30.38 -1.60 -32.81
N ASN A 138 -29.64 -2.67 -32.58
CA ASN A 138 -30.09 -4.03 -32.89
C ASN A 138 -31.25 -4.50 -32.00
N ALA A 139 -31.28 -4.09 -30.74
CA ALA A 139 -32.27 -4.58 -29.77
C ALA A 139 -33.65 -3.96 -30.01
N SER A 140 -33.68 -2.65 -30.26
CA SER A 140 -34.92 -1.88 -30.44
C SER A 140 -35.31 -1.68 -31.91
N ILE A 141 -34.40 -1.93 -32.86
CA ILE A 141 -34.55 -1.61 -34.29
C ILE A 141 -34.82 -0.10 -34.48
N THR A 142 -34.25 0.73 -33.61
CA THR A 142 -34.37 2.19 -33.71
C THR A 142 -33.22 2.75 -34.55
N PRO A 143 -33.49 3.52 -35.62
CA PRO A 143 -32.42 4.14 -36.39
C PRO A 143 -31.73 5.22 -35.54
N LEU A 144 -30.39 5.21 -35.53
CA LEU A 144 -29.59 6.29 -34.94
C LEU A 144 -29.28 7.33 -36.02
N VAL A 145 -28.68 6.86 -37.12
CA VAL A 145 -28.34 7.66 -38.28
C VAL A 145 -28.69 6.88 -39.54
N VAL A 146 -29.34 7.53 -40.50
CA VAL A 146 -29.52 7.00 -41.84
C VAL A 146 -29.11 8.08 -42.84
N ALA A 147 -28.18 7.76 -43.74
CA ALA A 147 -27.75 8.67 -44.79
C ALA A 147 -28.28 8.19 -46.15
N GLY A 148 -29.11 9.01 -46.80
CA GLY A 148 -29.75 8.66 -48.07
C GLY A 148 -28.77 8.53 -49.23
N GLY A 149 -28.92 7.49 -50.03
CA GLY A 149 -28.23 7.28 -51.29
C GLY A 149 -28.79 8.15 -52.42
N GLY A 150 -28.00 8.39 -53.45
CA GLY A 150 -28.43 9.20 -54.60
C GLY A 150 -29.17 8.39 -55.66
N GLY A 151 -30.08 9.06 -56.39
CA GLY A 151 -30.86 8.44 -57.46
C GLY A 151 -30.02 8.12 -58.70
N GLY A 152 -30.35 7.04 -59.40
CA GLY A 152 -29.78 6.70 -60.69
C GLY A 152 -30.40 7.48 -61.84
N THR A 153 -29.88 7.27 -63.05
CA THR A 153 -30.39 7.92 -64.27
C THR A 153 -30.43 7.01 -65.49
N ARG A 154 -31.23 7.40 -66.48
CA ARG A 154 -31.27 6.82 -67.83
C ARG A 154 -30.29 7.52 -68.78
N ALA A 155 -29.82 6.83 -69.81
CA ALA A 155 -28.95 7.39 -70.86
C ALA A 155 -29.54 8.57 -71.68
N ALA A 156 -30.85 8.81 -71.69
CA ALA A 156 -31.43 9.91 -72.47
C ALA A 156 -31.78 11.15 -71.63
N VAL A 157 -31.18 11.31 -70.45
CA VAL A 157 -31.42 12.48 -69.58
C VAL A 157 -30.41 13.59 -69.83
N SER A 158 -30.75 14.79 -69.38
CA SER A 158 -29.89 15.98 -69.46
C SER A 158 -29.49 16.52 -68.09
N GLN A 159 -29.57 15.69 -67.05
CA GLN A 159 -29.30 16.04 -65.65
C GLN A 159 -28.62 14.87 -64.93
N ASN A 160 -27.80 15.18 -63.92
CA ASN A 160 -27.36 14.17 -62.96
C ASN A 160 -28.56 13.59 -62.20
N GLY A 161 -28.37 12.43 -61.58
CA GLY A 161 -29.36 11.90 -60.64
C GLY A 161 -29.58 12.85 -59.47
N CYS A 162 -30.72 12.73 -58.80
CA CYS A 162 -30.99 13.55 -57.63
C CYS A 162 -30.15 13.07 -56.44
N ASP A 163 -29.45 14.00 -55.78
CA ASP A 163 -28.66 13.67 -54.60
C ASP A 163 -29.52 13.14 -53.45
N GLY A 164 -28.92 12.31 -52.60
CA GLY A 164 -29.47 11.91 -51.32
C GLY A 164 -29.83 13.14 -50.49
N ARG A 165 -30.96 13.07 -49.79
CA ARG A 165 -31.56 14.20 -49.10
C ARG A 165 -31.16 14.18 -47.64
N ILE A 166 -30.89 15.35 -47.10
CA ILE A 166 -30.56 15.52 -45.66
C ILE A 166 -31.79 15.52 -44.75
N SER A 167 -33.00 15.60 -45.33
CA SER A 167 -34.27 15.48 -44.61
C SER A 167 -34.78 14.03 -44.65
N GLU A 168 -35.66 13.68 -43.71
CA GLU A 168 -36.38 12.41 -43.71
C GLU A 168 -37.15 12.16 -45.00
N ALA A 169 -37.66 13.22 -45.62
CA ALA A 169 -38.32 13.15 -46.92
C ALA A 169 -37.34 12.83 -48.05
N ALA A 170 -37.70 11.84 -48.87
CA ALA A 170 -36.98 11.49 -50.08
C ALA A 170 -37.27 12.45 -51.24
N GLY A 171 -36.49 12.31 -52.32
CA GLY A 171 -36.61 13.09 -53.55
C GLY A 171 -37.61 12.52 -54.55
N PHE A 172 -38.26 13.42 -55.31
CA PHE A 172 -39.08 13.04 -56.46
C PHE A 172 -38.23 12.56 -57.64
N GLY A 173 -38.71 11.49 -58.29
CA GLY A 173 -38.31 11.08 -59.62
C GLY A 173 -39.05 11.89 -60.69
N SER A 174 -38.44 12.03 -61.85
CA SER A 174 -39.00 12.76 -63.01
C SER A 174 -40.10 12.01 -63.78
N GLY A 175 -40.38 10.75 -63.41
CA GLY A 175 -41.15 9.86 -64.26
C GLY A 175 -40.57 9.80 -65.67
N GLY A 176 -41.37 10.14 -66.68
CA GLY A 176 -40.98 10.11 -68.10
C GLY A 176 -40.22 11.35 -68.62
N ALA A 177 -40.01 12.37 -67.81
CA ALA A 177 -39.30 13.59 -68.22
C ALA A 177 -37.77 13.41 -68.23
N SER A 178 -37.03 14.22 -69.00
CA SER A 178 -35.56 14.16 -69.06
C SER A 178 -34.85 14.86 -67.90
N THR A 179 -35.61 15.51 -67.01
CA THR A 179 -35.13 16.22 -65.82
C THR A 179 -36.12 16.04 -64.65
N SER A 180 -35.62 16.08 -63.42
CA SER A 180 -36.40 16.09 -62.18
C SER A 180 -36.19 17.40 -61.44
N SER A 181 -37.21 17.83 -60.68
CA SER A 181 -37.07 18.93 -59.72
C SER A 181 -36.13 18.56 -58.55
N CYS A 182 -35.93 17.26 -58.30
CA CYS A 182 -35.22 16.73 -57.13
C CYS A 182 -35.74 17.28 -55.79
N GLY A 183 -36.99 17.77 -55.76
CA GLY A 183 -37.63 18.35 -54.58
C GLY A 183 -38.02 17.30 -53.54
N ALA A 184 -38.29 17.71 -52.30
CA ALA A 184 -38.75 16.80 -51.22
C ALA A 184 -40.19 16.39 -51.45
N LYS A 185 -40.47 15.10 -51.28
CA LYS A 185 -41.83 14.57 -51.26
C LYS A 185 -42.50 14.78 -49.91
N ALA A 186 -43.75 15.22 -49.94
CA ALA A 186 -44.59 15.31 -48.74
C ALA A 186 -45.23 13.95 -48.46
N GLY A 187 -45.05 13.41 -47.25
CA GLY A 187 -45.61 12.12 -46.82
C GLY A 187 -44.79 10.89 -47.23
N GLY A 188 -45.13 9.73 -46.67
CA GLY A 188 -44.35 8.50 -46.85
C GLY A 188 -43.00 8.52 -46.15
N ILE A 189 -42.92 9.19 -45.01
CA ILE A 189 -41.71 9.21 -44.17
C ILE A 189 -41.46 7.80 -43.63
N GLY A 190 -40.25 7.30 -43.83
CA GLY A 190 -39.90 5.92 -43.46
C GLY A 190 -40.26 4.89 -44.55
N GLU A 191 -41.06 5.26 -45.55
CA GLU A 191 -41.58 4.33 -46.55
C GLU A 191 -40.69 4.22 -47.79
N GLY A 192 -40.86 3.14 -48.55
CA GLY A 192 -40.25 2.97 -49.86
C GLY A 192 -40.70 4.01 -50.88
N GLY A 193 -39.82 4.29 -51.83
CA GLY A 193 -40.08 5.18 -52.95
C GLY A 193 -41.13 4.59 -53.89
N ILE A 194 -41.88 5.47 -54.56
CA ILE A 194 -42.90 5.05 -55.52
C ILE A 194 -42.39 5.14 -56.95
N VAL A 195 -43.08 4.47 -57.85
CA VAL A 195 -42.89 4.58 -59.30
C VAL A 195 -44.01 5.43 -59.86
N SER A 196 -43.67 6.56 -60.47
CA SER A 196 -44.69 7.39 -61.12
C SER A 196 -45.29 6.67 -62.33
N SER A 197 -46.62 6.79 -62.50
CA SER A 197 -47.54 5.93 -63.29
C SER A 197 -47.21 5.53 -64.74
N LEU A 198 -46.08 5.91 -65.34
CA LEU A 198 -45.67 5.55 -66.73
C LEU A 198 -44.15 5.46 -66.98
N SER A 199 -43.26 5.40 -65.97
CA SER A 199 -41.81 5.34 -66.24
C SER A 199 -41.01 4.47 -65.27
N TRP A 200 -40.06 3.77 -65.88
CA TRP A 200 -39.59 2.43 -65.56
C TRP A 200 -38.23 2.46 -64.85
N GLY A 201 -38.27 2.65 -63.55
CA GLY A 201 -37.17 2.42 -62.65
C GLY A 201 -37.78 2.30 -61.27
N SER A 202 -37.32 1.37 -60.46
CA SER A 202 -38.00 1.07 -59.22
C SER A 202 -37.63 2.08 -58.13
N GLY A 203 -38.51 2.22 -57.15
CA GLY A 203 -38.24 3.02 -55.96
C GLY A 203 -37.10 2.43 -55.15
N GLY A 204 -36.37 3.28 -54.44
CA GLY A 204 -35.50 2.83 -53.35
C GLY A 204 -36.35 2.33 -52.17
N GLY A 205 -35.82 1.41 -51.38
CA GLY A 205 -36.42 1.02 -50.12
C GLY A 205 -36.25 2.10 -49.06
N GLY A 206 -37.22 2.18 -48.16
CA GLY A 206 -37.17 3.02 -46.97
C GLY A 206 -36.69 2.23 -45.76
N PHE A 207 -36.91 2.79 -44.57
CA PHE A 207 -36.70 2.08 -43.33
C PHE A 207 -37.76 0.99 -43.09
N ASN A 208 -39.03 1.31 -43.32
CA ASN A 208 -40.20 0.50 -42.96
C ASN A 208 -40.79 -0.32 -44.10
N SER A 209 -40.57 0.07 -45.37
CA SER A 209 -41.18 -0.63 -46.50
C SER A 209 -40.33 -0.61 -47.76
N ASP A 210 -40.51 -1.66 -48.56
CA ASP A 210 -39.78 -1.85 -49.80
C ASP A 210 -40.16 -0.78 -50.81
N GLY A 211 -39.21 -0.45 -51.68
CA GLY A 211 -39.46 0.40 -52.83
C GLY A 211 -40.45 -0.26 -53.78
N GLN A 212 -41.33 0.53 -54.38
CA GLN A 212 -42.25 0.03 -55.37
C GLN A 212 -41.46 -0.47 -56.60
N GLY A 213 -41.71 -1.72 -57.01
CA GLY A 213 -41.25 -2.25 -58.29
C GLY A 213 -42.03 -1.64 -59.45
N ASP A 214 -41.38 -1.43 -60.59
CA ASP A 214 -41.94 -0.66 -61.71
C ASP A 214 -42.86 -1.44 -62.67
N GLY A 215 -43.17 -2.70 -62.38
CA GLY A 215 -44.01 -3.53 -63.24
C GLY A 215 -44.90 -4.54 -62.52
N SER A 216 -45.71 -4.08 -61.56
CA SER A 216 -46.77 -4.88 -60.90
C SER A 216 -47.57 -5.77 -61.89
N GLY A 217 -47.12 -7.02 -62.06
CA GLY A 217 -47.79 -8.05 -62.86
C GLY A 217 -47.31 -8.29 -64.30
N SER A 218 -46.21 -7.68 -64.79
CA SER A 218 -45.68 -7.97 -66.13
C SER A 218 -44.29 -8.62 -66.08
N SER A 219 -43.94 -9.46 -67.06
CA SER A 219 -42.64 -10.13 -67.18
C SER A 219 -41.44 -9.20 -67.45
N TRP A 220 -41.62 -7.88 -67.32
CA TRP A 220 -40.66 -6.84 -67.74
C TRP A 220 -40.34 -5.81 -66.64
N GLY A 221 -40.91 -5.97 -65.43
CA GLY A 221 -40.73 -5.02 -64.31
C GLY A 221 -39.60 -5.40 -63.38
N GLY A 222 -38.80 -4.44 -62.93
CA GLY A 222 -37.78 -4.56 -61.89
C GLY A 222 -38.37 -4.57 -60.47
N VAL A 223 -37.50 -4.92 -59.51
CA VAL A 223 -37.83 -4.98 -58.08
C VAL A 223 -37.22 -3.76 -57.39
N GLY A 224 -38.03 -3.05 -56.59
CA GLY A 224 -37.54 -1.96 -55.76
C GLY A 224 -36.52 -2.43 -54.72
N GLY A 225 -35.78 -1.48 -54.16
CA GLY A 225 -34.88 -1.79 -53.06
C GLY A 225 -35.67 -2.32 -51.86
N SER A 226 -35.18 -3.37 -51.22
CA SER A 226 -35.78 -3.89 -49.99
C SER A 226 -35.57 -2.88 -48.86
N ALA A 227 -36.55 -2.75 -47.97
CA ALA A 227 -36.47 -1.92 -46.79
C ALA A 227 -35.29 -2.35 -45.91
N PHE A 228 -34.84 -1.47 -45.01
CA PHE A 228 -33.88 -1.87 -43.98
C PHE A 228 -34.35 -3.11 -43.21
N ILE A 229 -35.60 -3.08 -42.72
CA ILE A 229 -36.19 -4.20 -41.96
C ILE A 229 -36.31 -5.51 -42.77
N ASN A 230 -36.20 -5.44 -44.09
CA ASN A 230 -36.25 -6.57 -45.02
C ASN A 230 -34.86 -6.93 -45.58
N GLY A 231 -33.78 -6.50 -44.91
CA GLY A 231 -32.40 -6.89 -45.25
C GLY A 231 -31.65 -5.90 -46.12
N ALA A 232 -32.24 -4.74 -46.45
CA ALA A 232 -31.60 -3.64 -47.18
C ALA A 232 -31.00 -4.03 -48.55
N GLU A 233 -31.48 -5.11 -49.18
CA GLU A 233 -31.02 -5.51 -50.51
C GLU A 233 -31.34 -4.45 -51.57
N GLY A 234 -30.40 -4.23 -52.48
CA GLY A 234 -30.62 -3.39 -53.65
C GLY A 234 -31.59 -4.06 -54.63
N GLY A 235 -32.34 -3.24 -55.35
CA GLY A 235 -33.29 -3.66 -56.35
C GLY A 235 -32.61 -4.44 -57.47
N GLN A 236 -33.30 -5.49 -57.92
CA GLN A 236 -32.83 -6.35 -59.01
C GLN A 236 -33.71 -6.19 -60.26
N PRO A 237 -33.11 -5.95 -61.44
CA PRO A 237 -33.82 -5.93 -62.70
C PRO A 237 -34.23 -7.35 -63.11
N ILE A 238 -35.49 -7.53 -63.52
CA ILE A 238 -36.00 -8.82 -64.05
C ILE A 238 -35.83 -8.90 -65.58
N TYR A 239 -35.62 -7.76 -66.25
CA TYR A 239 -35.54 -7.67 -67.71
C TYR A 239 -34.27 -6.95 -68.20
N ASP A 240 -33.71 -7.46 -69.31
CA ASP A 240 -32.47 -7.01 -69.92
C ASP A 240 -32.70 -6.47 -71.34
N CYS A 241 -32.15 -5.31 -71.64
CA CYS A 241 -32.04 -4.76 -72.98
C CYS A 241 -30.64 -4.16 -73.23
N GLY A 242 -29.63 -4.91 -72.80
CA GLY A 242 -28.21 -4.63 -73.01
C GLY A 242 -27.44 -4.18 -71.77
N GLY A 243 -27.98 -4.39 -70.57
CA GLY A 243 -27.29 -4.16 -69.30
C GLY A 243 -28.23 -4.03 -68.09
N TYR A 244 -27.80 -4.61 -66.96
CA TYR A 244 -28.54 -4.57 -65.70
C TYR A 244 -28.10 -3.38 -64.83
N GLY A 245 -29.03 -2.49 -64.52
CA GLY A 245 -28.83 -1.35 -63.64
C GLY A 245 -29.17 -1.69 -62.20
N TYR A 246 -28.39 -2.57 -61.55
CA TYR A 246 -28.69 -2.98 -60.17
C TYR A 246 -28.69 -1.79 -59.20
N GLY A 247 -29.69 -1.76 -58.32
CA GLY A 247 -29.66 -0.90 -57.15
C GLY A 247 -28.53 -1.33 -56.22
N GLY A 248 -27.89 -0.37 -55.58
CA GLY A 248 -26.88 -0.65 -54.57
C GLY A 248 -27.49 -1.24 -53.30
N PHE A 249 -26.82 -2.22 -52.69
CA PHE A 249 -27.08 -2.65 -51.31
C PHE A 249 -27.16 -1.44 -50.37
N GLY A 250 -28.06 -1.47 -49.40
CA GLY A 250 -28.56 -0.26 -48.74
C GLY A 250 -29.84 0.27 -49.38
N SER A 251 -30.69 -0.62 -49.91
CA SER A 251 -32.04 -0.28 -50.38
C SER A 251 -32.09 0.59 -51.65
N GLY A 252 -31.04 0.65 -52.48
CA GLY A 252 -31.11 1.33 -53.77
C GLY A 252 -32.09 0.62 -54.71
N GLY A 253 -32.92 1.34 -55.46
CA GLY A 253 -33.83 0.74 -56.46
C GLY A 253 -33.10 0.35 -57.75
N ASP A 254 -33.64 -0.60 -58.49
CA ASP A 254 -33.10 -0.95 -59.80
C ASP A 254 -33.42 0.12 -60.85
N GLY A 255 -32.49 0.36 -61.76
CA GLY A 255 -32.80 0.98 -63.04
C GLY A 255 -33.34 -0.10 -63.97
N ASN A 256 -34.57 0.02 -64.44
CA ASN A 256 -35.11 -0.94 -65.39
C ASN A 256 -34.48 -0.71 -66.78
N GLY A 257 -33.73 -1.73 -67.22
CA GLY A 257 -33.04 -1.87 -68.51
C GLY A 257 -32.88 -0.59 -69.33
N CYS A 258 -33.92 -0.23 -70.09
CA CYS A 258 -33.83 0.80 -71.14
C CYS A 258 -34.52 2.12 -70.81
N TRP A 259 -35.12 2.23 -69.63
CA TRP A 259 -36.31 3.06 -69.50
C TRP A 259 -36.30 4.01 -68.30
N GLY A 260 -35.44 3.78 -67.31
CA GLY A 260 -35.31 4.66 -66.15
C GLY A 260 -34.18 4.27 -65.21
N GLY A 261 -33.89 5.20 -64.30
CA GLY A 261 -32.97 5.00 -63.19
C GLY A 261 -33.71 4.62 -61.90
N GLY A 262 -33.00 3.92 -61.03
CA GLY A 262 -33.54 3.50 -59.73
C GLY A 262 -33.44 4.58 -58.67
N GLY A 263 -34.43 4.64 -57.78
CA GLY A 263 -34.45 5.56 -56.64
C GLY A 263 -33.34 5.26 -55.63
N GLY A 264 -32.78 6.29 -54.99
CA GLY A 264 -31.80 6.10 -53.92
C GLY A 264 -32.43 5.48 -52.67
N GLY A 265 -31.73 4.58 -51.99
CA GLY A 265 -32.16 4.01 -50.71
C GLY A 265 -31.95 5.00 -49.55
N GLY A 266 -32.63 4.81 -48.42
CA GLY A 266 -32.46 5.68 -47.25
C GLY A 266 -33.57 5.52 -46.22
N TYR A 267 -33.71 6.50 -45.34
CA TYR A 267 -34.77 6.48 -44.31
C TYR A 267 -36.15 6.46 -44.96
N SER A 268 -36.34 7.31 -45.97
CA SER A 268 -37.40 7.16 -46.96
C SER A 268 -36.78 6.85 -48.31
N GLY A 269 -37.38 5.96 -49.08
CA GLY A 269 -36.88 5.60 -50.40
C GLY A 269 -37.13 6.69 -51.45
N GLY A 270 -36.15 6.93 -52.31
CA GLY A 270 -36.28 7.82 -53.46
C GLY A 270 -37.23 7.26 -54.52
N ASP A 271 -38.00 8.12 -55.16
CA ASP A 271 -38.90 7.69 -56.24
C ASP A 271 -38.11 7.32 -57.50
N GLY A 272 -38.58 6.29 -58.21
CA GLY A 272 -38.02 5.89 -59.50
C GLY A 272 -38.38 6.85 -60.64
N GLY A 273 -37.62 6.81 -61.74
CA GLY A 273 -37.88 7.63 -62.93
C GLY A 273 -36.67 7.75 -63.85
N ARG A 274 -36.78 8.48 -64.96
CA ARG A 274 -35.64 8.66 -65.89
C ARG A 274 -34.45 9.35 -65.21
N VAL A 275 -34.73 10.41 -64.49
CA VAL A 275 -33.91 10.95 -63.40
C VAL A 275 -34.61 10.57 -62.10
N ALA A 276 -34.02 9.66 -61.33
CA ALA A 276 -34.59 9.16 -60.09
C ALA A 276 -34.29 10.08 -58.90
N GLY A 277 -35.16 10.02 -57.89
CA GLY A 277 -35.00 10.73 -56.63
C GLY A 277 -33.92 10.10 -55.75
N GLY A 278 -33.23 10.92 -54.96
CA GLY A 278 -32.37 10.44 -53.88
C GLY A 278 -33.17 10.06 -52.64
N GLY A 279 -32.66 9.15 -51.83
CA GLY A 279 -33.28 8.72 -50.57
C GLY A 279 -33.25 9.80 -49.49
N GLY A 280 -34.17 9.72 -48.54
CA GLY A 280 -34.21 10.54 -47.33
C GLY A 280 -33.17 10.10 -46.29
N SER A 281 -32.86 10.99 -45.35
CA SER A 281 -31.94 10.73 -44.24
C SER A 281 -32.59 10.94 -42.88
N TYR A 282 -32.00 10.38 -41.83
CA TYR A 282 -32.48 10.48 -40.45
C TYR A 282 -31.32 10.70 -39.48
N ASN A 283 -31.56 11.47 -38.42
CA ASN A 283 -30.64 11.64 -37.32
C ASN A 283 -31.41 11.78 -36.00
N GLY A 284 -31.21 10.83 -35.08
CA GLY A 284 -31.81 10.84 -33.75
C GLY A 284 -30.90 11.42 -32.65
N GLY A 285 -29.69 11.84 -32.98
CA GLY A 285 -28.65 12.26 -32.03
C GLY A 285 -28.57 13.77 -31.82
N SER A 286 -27.74 14.17 -30.85
CA SER A 286 -27.38 15.57 -30.63
C SER A 286 -26.33 16.06 -31.63
N ASN A 287 -26.11 17.38 -31.67
CA ASN A 287 -25.12 18.03 -32.55
C ASN A 287 -25.19 17.59 -34.03
N PRO A 288 -26.38 17.63 -34.66
CA PRO A 288 -26.57 17.09 -35.99
C PRO A 288 -25.85 17.92 -37.06
N VAL A 289 -25.12 17.24 -37.94
CA VAL A 289 -24.53 17.81 -39.16
C VAL A 289 -25.02 17.01 -40.36
N ALA A 290 -25.52 17.69 -41.39
CA ALA A 290 -25.95 17.03 -42.62
C ALA A 290 -25.54 17.80 -43.88
N LEU A 291 -25.02 17.08 -44.87
CA LEU A 291 -24.56 17.64 -46.15
C LEU A 291 -25.18 16.87 -47.32
N MET A 292 -25.84 17.60 -48.22
CA MET A 292 -26.35 17.04 -49.47
C MET A 292 -25.20 16.92 -50.49
N GLY A 293 -25.24 15.88 -51.31
CA GLY A 293 -24.32 15.74 -52.45
C GLY A 293 -22.86 15.43 -52.05
N PHE A 294 -22.66 14.74 -50.95
CA PHE A 294 -21.34 14.42 -50.38
C PHE A 294 -20.77 13.09 -50.91
N GLY A 295 -21.57 12.02 -50.89
CA GLY A 295 -21.13 10.66 -51.25
C GLY A 295 -20.98 10.48 -52.76
N ILE A 296 -19.74 10.42 -53.26
CA ILE A 296 -19.43 10.31 -54.70
C ILE A 296 -19.10 8.88 -55.16
N ASP A 297 -19.10 7.92 -54.24
CA ASP A 297 -18.79 6.52 -54.50
C ASP A 297 -19.68 5.62 -53.62
N HIS A 298 -19.21 4.44 -53.24
CA HIS A 298 -19.75 3.70 -52.10
C HIS A 298 -19.90 4.59 -50.86
N GLY A 299 -20.85 4.25 -50.01
CA GLY A 299 -21.04 4.88 -48.72
C GLY A 299 -19.92 4.53 -47.74
N SER A 300 -19.97 5.15 -46.57
CA SER A 300 -19.07 4.87 -45.45
C SER A 300 -19.78 5.15 -44.14
N VAL A 301 -19.39 4.45 -43.09
CA VAL A 301 -19.82 4.77 -41.72
C VAL A 301 -18.59 4.89 -40.84
N THR A 302 -18.51 5.98 -40.08
CA THR A 302 -17.46 6.19 -39.09
C THR A 302 -18.11 6.36 -37.72
N ILE A 303 -17.62 5.64 -36.72
CA ILE A 303 -18.04 5.75 -35.32
C ILE A 303 -16.82 6.12 -34.50
N GLU A 304 -16.84 7.26 -33.83
CA GLU A 304 -15.72 7.79 -33.04
C GLU A 304 -16.14 7.95 -31.59
N SER A 305 -15.37 7.38 -30.66
CA SER A 305 -15.57 7.60 -29.23
C SER A 305 -15.06 9.00 -28.87
N LEU A 306 -15.96 9.86 -28.39
CA LEU A 306 -15.62 11.23 -27.97
C LEU A 306 -15.22 11.28 -26.49
N ALA A 307 -15.88 10.47 -25.65
CA ALA A 307 -15.57 10.30 -24.24
C ALA A 307 -16.07 8.93 -23.77
N ALA A 308 -15.24 8.18 -23.05
CA ALA A 308 -15.69 6.99 -22.34
C ALA A 308 -16.42 7.41 -21.06
N ALA A 309 -17.57 6.81 -20.77
CA ALA A 309 -18.16 6.86 -19.44
C ALA A 309 -17.19 6.18 -18.48
N LEU A 310 -16.88 6.82 -17.35
CA LEU A 310 -16.12 6.17 -16.29
C LEU A 310 -16.97 5.00 -15.75
N PRO A 311 -16.36 3.84 -15.43
CA PRO A 311 -17.10 2.68 -14.96
C PRO A 311 -17.82 2.99 -13.63
N ASP A 312 -19.01 2.43 -13.48
CA ASP A 312 -19.89 2.45 -12.31
C ASP A 312 -20.42 1.02 -12.17
N THR A 313 -19.85 0.26 -11.25
CA THR A 313 -19.96 -1.20 -11.18
C THR A 313 -21.27 -1.64 -10.54
N ASP A 314 -21.81 -0.89 -9.59
CA ASP A 314 -23.03 -1.23 -8.87
C ASP A 314 -24.27 -0.42 -9.32
N ASN A 315 -24.08 0.57 -10.20
CA ASN A 315 -25.10 1.45 -10.78
C ASN A 315 -25.83 2.31 -9.74
N ASP A 316 -25.12 2.76 -8.71
CA ASP A 316 -25.67 3.65 -7.70
C ASP A 316 -25.66 5.14 -8.13
N GLY A 317 -24.97 5.44 -9.23
CA GLY A 317 -24.85 6.77 -9.82
C GLY A 317 -23.54 7.49 -9.48
N ILE A 318 -22.64 6.84 -8.74
CA ILE A 318 -21.29 7.27 -8.42
C ILE A 318 -20.31 6.37 -9.19
N VAL A 319 -19.29 6.94 -9.82
CA VAL A 319 -18.35 6.17 -10.64
C VAL A 319 -17.27 5.52 -9.77
N ASP A 320 -16.81 4.33 -10.12
CA ASP A 320 -15.95 3.44 -9.31
C ASP A 320 -14.72 4.13 -8.70
N ASN A 321 -14.17 5.14 -9.38
CA ASN A 321 -12.96 5.82 -8.93
C ASN A 321 -13.21 6.92 -7.88
N ILE A 322 -14.46 7.24 -7.59
CA ILE A 322 -14.88 8.16 -6.51
C ILE A 322 -15.95 7.55 -5.61
N ASP A 323 -16.36 6.31 -5.86
CA ASP A 323 -17.31 5.55 -5.06
C ASP A 323 -16.59 4.91 -3.86
N ASN A 324 -17.04 5.23 -2.65
CA ASN A 324 -16.49 4.63 -1.43
C ASN A 324 -17.02 3.22 -1.12
N CYS A 325 -17.97 2.71 -1.92
CA CYS A 325 -18.38 1.30 -1.96
C CYS A 325 -18.61 0.79 -3.39
N PRO A 326 -17.56 0.61 -4.22
CA PRO A 326 -17.66 0.33 -5.67
C PRO A 326 -18.49 -0.87 -6.13
N VAL A 327 -18.96 -1.71 -5.21
CA VAL A 327 -19.74 -2.92 -5.50
C VAL A 327 -21.02 -3.02 -4.65
N ILE A 328 -21.29 -2.04 -3.79
CA ILE A 328 -22.44 -2.00 -2.88
C ILE A 328 -23.14 -0.65 -2.99
N VAL A 329 -24.32 -0.68 -3.61
CA VAL A 329 -25.14 0.51 -3.90
C VAL A 329 -25.29 1.42 -2.67
N ASN A 330 -24.66 2.59 -2.69
CA ASN A 330 -24.72 3.59 -1.64
C ASN A 330 -24.68 5.05 -2.17
N PRO A 331 -25.75 5.52 -2.86
CA PRO A 331 -25.74 6.82 -3.55
C PRO A 331 -25.54 8.05 -2.65
N ASN A 332 -25.60 7.88 -1.33
CA ASN A 332 -25.40 8.92 -0.34
C ASN A 332 -23.94 9.05 0.11
N GLN A 333 -23.07 8.07 -0.21
CA GLN A 333 -21.63 8.06 0.05
C GLN A 333 -21.32 8.45 1.50
N ILE A 334 -22.11 7.92 2.45
CA ILE A 334 -21.86 8.14 3.88
C ILE A 334 -20.61 7.36 4.26
N ASP A 335 -19.74 8.03 5.02
CA ASP A 335 -18.46 7.55 5.53
C ASP A 335 -18.32 8.15 6.93
N GLY A 336 -18.62 7.35 7.95
CA GLY A 336 -18.81 7.78 9.33
C GLY A 336 -17.52 8.21 10.01
N ASP A 337 -16.42 7.52 9.75
CA ASP A 337 -15.10 7.76 10.33
C ASP A 337 -14.10 8.43 9.36
N ASN A 338 -14.44 8.52 8.07
CA ASN A 338 -13.63 9.11 7.00
C ASN A 338 -12.36 8.31 6.66
N ASP A 339 -12.41 6.98 6.74
CA ASP A 339 -11.32 6.09 6.31
C ASP A 339 -11.31 5.87 4.77
N GLY A 340 -12.38 6.27 4.08
CA GLY A 340 -12.55 6.13 2.63
C GLY A 340 -13.31 4.87 2.20
N ILE A 341 -13.76 4.05 3.14
CA ILE A 341 -14.69 2.93 2.95
C ILE A 341 -16.07 3.41 3.41
N GLY A 342 -17.09 3.27 2.56
CA GLY A 342 -18.42 3.75 2.93
C GLY A 342 -19.12 2.85 3.96
N ASP A 343 -19.98 3.44 4.81
CA ASP A 343 -20.75 2.73 5.85
C ASP A 343 -21.52 1.50 5.31
N ALA A 344 -21.86 1.50 4.02
CA ALA A 344 -22.59 0.41 3.37
C ALA A 344 -21.75 -0.85 3.16
N CYS A 345 -20.43 -0.71 3.07
CA CYS A 345 -19.46 -1.77 2.82
C CYS A 345 -18.36 -1.87 3.89
N ASP A 346 -18.44 -1.05 4.93
CA ASP A 346 -17.54 -1.07 6.06
C ASP A 346 -18.07 -1.97 7.19
N VAL A 347 -17.20 -2.84 7.72
CA VAL A 347 -17.49 -3.68 8.90
C VAL A 347 -17.45 -2.83 10.17
N CYS A 348 -16.69 -1.73 10.15
CA CYS A 348 -16.41 -0.87 11.29
C CYS A 348 -16.71 0.61 11.01
N PRO A 349 -17.97 1.01 10.73
CA PRO A 349 -18.34 2.33 10.16
C PRO A 349 -18.05 3.59 11.02
N ILE A 350 -17.45 3.42 12.18
CA ILE A 350 -17.16 4.48 13.15
C ILE A 350 -15.73 4.37 13.70
N ASP A 351 -14.90 3.52 13.13
CA ASP A 351 -13.55 3.20 13.58
C ASP A 351 -12.57 3.21 12.40
N ILE A 352 -11.80 4.29 12.31
CA ILE A 352 -10.85 4.54 11.22
C ILE A 352 -9.72 3.49 11.10
N GLU A 353 -9.50 2.69 12.14
CA GLU A 353 -8.48 1.63 12.16
C GLU A 353 -9.03 0.29 11.61
N ASN A 354 -10.36 0.18 11.48
CA ASN A 354 -11.11 -0.93 10.91
C ASN A 354 -10.79 -2.30 11.56
N ASP A 355 -11.19 -3.40 10.90
CA ASP A 355 -10.91 -4.79 11.27
C ASP A 355 -9.58 -5.24 10.63
N ALA A 356 -8.48 -4.97 11.33
CA ALA A 356 -7.12 -5.12 10.80
C ALA A 356 -6.74 -6.59 10.47
N ASP A 357 -7.32 -7.56 11.17
CA ASP A 357 -7.02 -8.99 10.98
C ASP A 357 -8.16 -9.80 10.34
N GLY A 358 -9.32 -9.18 10.12
CA GLY A 358 -10.45 -9.73 9.37
C GLY A 358 -11.32 -10.71 10.15
N ASP A 359 -11.36 -10.61 11.48
CA ASP A 359 -12.10 -11.52 12.35
C ASP A 359 -13.53 -11.07 12.68
N GLY A 360 -13.90 -9.86 12.26
CA GLY A 360 -15.21 -9.24 12.46
C GLY A 360 -15.32 -8.37 13.70
N ILE A 361 -14.23 -8.09 14.41
CA ILE A 361 -14.14 -7.17 15.54
C ILE A 361 -13.33 -5.93 15.10
N CYS A 362 -13.82 -4.75 15.44
CA CYS A 362 -13.11 -3.50 15.13
C CYS A 362 -11.93 -3.29 16.08
N GLU A 363 -10.81 -2.76 15.59
CA GLU A 363 -9.57 -2.49 16.34
C GLU A 363 -9.82 -1.89 17.73
N SER A 364 -10.65 -0.86 17.83
CA SER A 364 -10.97 -0.21 19.11
C SER A 364 -11.64 -1.11 20.17
N SER A 365 -12.13 -2.28 19.74
CA SER A 365 -12.81 -3.30 20.56
C SER A 365 -12.11 -4.66 20.49
N ASP A 366 -11.00 -4.78 19.76
CA ASP A 366 -10.27 -6.01 19.53
C ASP A 366 -9.14 -6.15 20.57
N ASN A 367 -9.19 -7.21 21.39
CA ASN A 367 -8.13 -7.52 22.33
C ASN A 367 -6.94 -8.24 21.70
N CYS A 368 -7.01 -8.59 20.42
CA CYS A 368 -5.89 -9.07 19.60
C CYS A 368 -5.85 -8.43 18.20
N PRO A 369 -5.57 -7.12 18.10
CA PRO A 369 -5.54 -6.30 16.86
C PRO A 369 -4.87 -6.85 15.59
N SER A 370 -4.05 -7.89 15.71
CA SER A 370 -3.27 -8.46 14.61
C SER A 370 -3.42 -9.98 14.48
N VAL A 371 -4.28 -10.61 15.29
CA VAL A 371 -4.43 -12.06 15.37
C VAL A 371 -5.89 -12.44 15.54
N ALA A 372 -6.52 -12.83 14.42
CA ALA A 372 -7.94 -13.10 14.34
C ALA A 372 -8.44 -14.03 15.47
N ASN A 373 -9.30 -13.49 16.33
CA ASN A 373 -9.85 -14.14 17.51
C ASN A 373 -11.28 -13.65 17.79
N SER A 374 -12.19 -13.92 16.85
CA SER A 374 -13.62 -13.54 16.95
C SER A 374 -14.36 -13.93 18.25
N ASP A 375 -13.78 -14.78 19.12
CA ASP A 375 -14.32 -15.11 20.45
C ASP A 375 -13.84 -14.18 21.59
N GLN A 376 -12.84 -13.33 21.31
CA GLN A 376 -12.24 -12.32 22.20
C GLN A 376 -11.87 -12.90 23.57
N ALA A 377 -11.42 -14.17 23.60
CA ALA A 377 -11.13 -14.85 24.85
C ALA A 377 -9.93 -14.19 25.58
N ASP A 378 -10.19 -13.68 26.78
CA ASP A 378 -9.22 -13.06 27.69
C ASP A 378 -9.42 -13.70 29.08
N SER A 379 -8.52 -14.61 29.45
CA SER A 379 -8.68 -15.44 30.65
C SER A 379 -8.26 -14.73 31.93
N ASP A 380 -7.31 -13.79 31.84
CA ASP A 380 -6.76 -13.05 32.98
C ASP A 380 -7.39 -11.66 33.15
N GLY A 381 -8.13 -11.18 32.14
CA GLY A 381 -8.90 -9.94 32.17
C GLY A 381 -8.04 -8.70 32.01
N ASN A 382 -6.84 -8.82 31.45
CA ASN A 382 -5.89 -7.72 31.31
C ASN A 382 -6.14 -6.85 30.06
N GLY A 383 -7.08 -7.24 29.18
CA GLY A 383 -7.42 -6.53 27.95
C GLY A 383 -6.62 -6.97 26.71
N VAL A 384 -5.76 -7.98 26.83
CA VAL A 384 -5.02 -8.64 25.74
C VAL A 384 -5.56 -10.07 25.60
N GLY A 385 -5.97 -10.45 24.38
CA GLY A 385 -6.57 -11.75 24.14
C GLY A 385 -5.55 -12.89 24.21
N ASN A 386 -6.01 -14.08 24.58
CA ASN A 386 -5.18 -15.27 24.77
C ASN A 386 -4.33 -15.63 23.52
N LEU A 387 -4.77 -15.26 22.31
CA LEU A 387 -4.15 -15.67 21.04
C LEU A 387 -2.99 -14.77 20.59
N CYS A 388 -2.90 -13.54 21.07
CA CYS A 388 -1.89 -12.55 20.67
C CYS A 388 -0.88 -12.24 21.77
N ILE A 389 -0.81 -13.06 22.82
CA ILE A 389 0.25 -12.98 23.82
C ILE A 389 1.57 -13.32 23.11
N VAL A 390 2.49 -12.35 23.00
CA VAL A 390 3.81 -12.52 22.38
C VAL A 390 4.88 -12.44 23.46
N GLY A 391 5.53 -13.56 23.77
CA GLY A 391 6.69 -13.63 24.66
C GLY A 391 7.24 -15.05 24.77
N GLU A 392 8.54 -15.18 25.05
CA GLU A 392 9.15 -16.49 25.36
C GLU A 392 8.79 -16.88 26.80
N ASP A 393 8.25 -18.07 27.00
CA ASP A 393 8.06 -18.70 28.32
C ASP A 393 9.19 -19.71 28.49
N LEU A 394 10.20 -19.33 29.29
CA LEU A 394 11.49 -20.00 29.36
C LEU A 394 11.47 -21.26 30.24
N ASP A 395 10.58 -21.33 31.23
CA ASP A 395 10.49 -22.43 32.20
C ASP A 395 9.17 -23.22 32.14
N ASN A 396 8.26 -22.80 31.26
CA ASN A 396 7.00 -23.42 30.93
C ASN A 396 5.96 -23.41 32.06
N ASP A 397 5.89 -22.32 32.81
CA ASP A 397 5.00 -22.13 33.95
C ASP A 397 3.72 -21.33 33.67
N PHE A 398 3.52 -20.96 32.39
CA PHE A 398 2.40 -20.17 31.84
C PHE A 398 2.54 -18.66 31.97
N TRP A 399 3.63 -18.13 32.50
CA TRP A 399 3.97 -16.72 32.46
C TRP A 399 5.07 -16.47 31.42
N ILE A 400 4.93 -15.41 30.62
CA ILE A 400 5.98 -15.04 29.66
C ILE A 400 7.11 -14.32 30.40
N THR A 401 8.35 -14.43 29.92
CA THR A 401 9.58 -13.88 30.54
C THR A 401 9.46 -12.43 31.03
N GLU A 402 8.66 -11.57 30.38
CA GLU A 402 8.48 -10.16 30.78
C GLU A 402 7.52 -9.97 31.99
N PHE A 403 6.66 -10.95 32.26
CA PHE A 403 5.67 -10.94 33.34
C PHE A 403 5.85 -12.08 34.35
N ASP A 404 6.95 -12.82 34.23
CA ASP A 404 7.34 -13.87 35.14
C ASP A 404 8.34 -13.32 36.17
N ASN A 405 7.98 -13.36 37.45
CA ASN A 405 8.85 -12.92 38.54
C ASN A 405 9.94 -13.95 38.90
N CYS A 406 9.93 -15.14 38.29
CA CYS A 406 11.05 -16.07 38.28
C CYS A 406 11.28 -16.68 36.89
N PRO A 407 11.78 -15.91 35.90
CA PRO A 407 11.87 -16.31 34.47
C PRO A 407 12.54 -17.65 34.14
N ALA A 408 13.28 -18.24 35.08
CA ALA A 408 14.04 -19.46 34.88
C ALA A 408 13.60 -20.60 35.80
N ILE A 409 12.62 -20.39 36.69
CA ILE A 409 12.22 -21.34 37.74
C ILE A 409 10.70 -21.43 37.82
N PHE A 410 10.17 -22.53 37.28
CA PHE A 410 8.74 -22.81 37.20
C PHE A 410 7.99 -22.45 38.50
N ASN A 411 7.16 -21.41 38.46
CA ASN A 411 6.40 -20.91 39.59
C ASN A 411 5.02 -20.33 39.18
N PRO A 412 4.08 -21.15 38.67
CA PRO A 412 2.83 -20.66 38.07
C PRO A 412 1.95 -19.79 38.98
N ALA A 413 2.16 -19.87 40.29
CA ALA A 413 1.44 -19.12 41.31
C ALA A 413 1.99 -17.70 41.53
N GLN A 414 3.18 -17.38 40.99
CA GLN A 414 3.84 -16.07 41.04
C GLN A 414 3.80 -15.46 42.45
N ILE A 415 4.15 -16.27 43.45
CA ILE A 415 4.18 -15.82 44.85
C ILE A 415 5.38 -14.90 45.02
N ASP A 416 5.13 -13.74 45.58
CA ASP A 416 6.07 -12.68 45.91
C ASP A 416 5.64 -12.15 47.29
N GLU A 417 6.40 -12.46 48.35
CA GLU A 417 5.97 -12.34 49.75
C GLU A 417 6.29 -10.96 50.35
N ASP A 418 7.34 -10.29 49.86
CA ASP A 418 7.75 -8.94 50.24
C ASP A 418 7.51 -7.88 49.16
N SER A 419 7.08 -8.28 47.96
CA SER A 419 6.68 -7.42 46.84
C SER A 419 7.82 -6.63 46.20
N ASP A 420 9.02 -7.22 46.12
CA ASP A 420 10.20 -6.63 45.47
C ASP A 420 10.24 -6.89 43.94
N GLY A 421 9.35 -7.76 43.44
CA GLY A 421 9.26 -8.14 42.02
C GLY A 421 10.08 -9.37 41.64
N ILE A 422 10.75 -10.01 42.60
CA ILE A 422 11.43 -11.30 42.46
C ILE A 422 10.57 -12.36 43.16
N GLY A 423 10.24 -13.45 42.47
CA GLY A 423 9.36 -14.46 43.06
C GLY A 423 10.03 -15.23 44.19
N SER A 424 9.27 -15.60 45.22
CA SER A 424 9.79 -16.21 46.46
C SER A 424 10.57 -17.53 46.27
N VAL A 425 10.47 -18.17 45.09
CA VAL A 425 11.22 -19.40 44.78
C VAL A 425 12.60 -19.13 44.18
N CYS A 426 12.82 -17.95 43.62
CA CYS A 426 14.09 -17.52 43.02
C CYS A 426 14.75 -16.38 43.80
N ASP A 427 14.07 -15.82 44.79
CA ASP A 427 14.60 -14.83 45.70
C ASP A 427 15.50 -15.44 46.79
N VAL A 428 16.66 -14.81 47.01
CA VAL A 428 17.61 -15.16 48.07
C VAL A 428 17.12 -14.66 49.43
N CYS A 429 16.32 -13.59 49.44
CA CYS A 429 15.81 -12.91 50.61
C CYS A 429 14.27 -12.77 50.57
N PRO A 430 13.49 -13.88 50.58
CA PRO A 430 12.05 -13.90 50.22
C PRO A 430 11.08 -13.09 51.11
N ILE A 431 11.58 -12.41 52.13
CA ILE A 431 10.80 -11.67 53.13
C ILE A 431 11.40 -10.28 53.41
N ASP A 432 12.35 -9.85 52.58
CA ASP A 432 13.13 -8.63 52.72
C ASP A 432 13.25 -7.93 51.36
N PRO A 433 12.43 -6.90 51.11
CA PRO A 433 12.32 -6.30 49.78
C PRO A 433 13.54 -5.48 49.37
N GLU A 434 14.46 -5.21 50.29
CA GLU A 434 15.75 -4.57 50.02
C GLU A 434 16.82 -5.56 49.53
N ASN A 435 16.57 -6.87 49.70
CA ASN A 435 17.39 -8.00 49.23
C ASN A 435 18.87 -7.96 49.70
N ASP A 436 19.76 -8.70 49.04
CA ASP A 436 21.22 -8.71 49.27
C ASP A 436 21.89 -7.68 48.33
N ALA A 437 21.94 -6.41 48.78
CA ALA A 437 22.30 -5.27 47.94
C ALA A 437 23.78 -5.29 47.47
N ASP A 438 24.68 -5.89 48.24
CA ASP A 438 26.10 -5.98 47.91
C ASP A 438 26.58 -7.37 47.45
N GLY A 439 25.71 -8.39 47.57
CA GLY A 439 25.92 -9.74 47.06
C GLY A 439 26.79 -10.61 47.96
N ASP A 440 26.89 -10.32 49.26
CA ASP A 440 27.71 -11.06 50.20
C ASP A 440 27.02 -12.29 50.81
N GLY A 441 25.73 -12.45 50.56
CA GLY A 441 24.88 -13.55 51.01
C GLY A 441 24.10 -13.28 52.31
N ILE A 442 24.13 -12.05 52.83
CA ILE A 442 23.32 -11.58 53.96
C ILE A 442 22.26 -10.60 53.44
N CYS A 443 21.01 -10.77 53.87
CA CYS A 443 19.94 -9.86 53.46
C CYS A 443 20.08 -8.53 54.22
N GLU A 444 19.79 -7.40 53.57
CA GLU A 444 19.96 -6.03 54.11
C GLU A 444 19.43 -5.87 55.54
N SER A 445 18.29 -6.47 55.89
CA SER A 445 17.73 -6.41 57.25
C SER A 445 18.56 -7.10 58.35
N TYR A 446 19.55 -7.90 57.98
CA TYR A 446 20.48 -8.61 58.86
C TYR A 446 21.95 -8.26 58.60
N ASP A 447 22.23 -7.38 57.65
CA ASP A 447 23.57 -6.98 57.23
C ASP A 447 24.04 -5.76 58.03
N ASN A 448 25.16 -5.88 58.75
CA ASN A 448 25.78 -4.77 59.47
C ASN A 448 26.58 -3.82 58.55
N CYS A 449 26.76 -4.15 57.27
CA CYS A 449 27.28 -3.28 56.22
C CYS A 449 26.48 -3.41 54.90
N PRO A 450 25.25 -2.89 54.82
CA PRO A 450 24.29 -3.17 53.73
C PRO A 450 24.74 -2.88 52.28
N VAL A 451 25.88 -2.22 52.08
CA VAL A 451 26.38 -1.83 50.75
C VAL A 451 27.85 -2.20 50.53
N ASP A 452 28.51 -2.81 51.53
CA ASP A 452 29.94 -3.09 51.53
C ASP A 452 30.20 -4.53 51.99
N SER A 453 30.34 -5.43 50.99
CA SER A 453 30.38 -6.88 51.18
C SER A 453 31.28 -7.37 52.31
N ASN A 454 30.68 -7.97 53.34
CA ASN A 454 31.36 -8.47 54.53
C ASN A 454 30.68 -9.72 55.12
N SER A 455 30.63 -10.81 54.34
CA SER A 455 29.99 -12.09 54.73
C SER A 455 30.36 -12.70 56.10
N ASN A 456 31.42 -12.22 56.77
CA ASN A 456 31.79 -12.59 58.14
C ASN A 456 31.09 -11.77 59.23
N GLN A 457 30.47 -10.63 58.88
CA GLN A 457 29.73 -9.71 59.75
C GLN A 457 30.55 -9.32 60.98
N SER A 458 31.83 -8.98 60.75
CA SER A 458 32.72 -8.50 61.80
C SER A 458 32.24 -7.13 62.31
N ASP A 459 32.32 -6.93 63.62
CA ASP A 459 31.83 -5.77 64.38
C ASP A 459 32.61 -5.78 65.70
N ILE A 460 33.82 -5.20 65.69
CA ILE A 460 34.80 -5.31 66.77
C ILE A 460 34.29 -4.66 68.04
N ASP A 461 33.71 -3.48 67.96
CA ASP A 461 33.24 -2.71 69.11
C ASP A 461 31.78 -3.02 69.53
N GLY A 462 31.03 -3.73 68.68
CA GLY A 462 29.67 -4.17 68.95
C GLY A 462 28.63 -3.05 68.84
N ASP A 463 28.89 -1.98 68.09
CA ASP A 463 27.97 -0.87 67.93
C ASP A 463 26.85 -1.14 66.90
N GLY A 464 27.03 -2.20 66.10
CA GLY A 464 26.10 -2.68 65.08
C GLY A 464 26.41 -2.20 63.66
N ILE A 465 27.48 -1.44 63.46
CA ILE A 465 28.11 -1.15 62.18
C ILE A 465 29.25 -2.16 61.98
N GLY A 466 29.38 -2.76 60.80
CA GLY A 466 30.46 -3.71 60.58
C GLY A 466 31.81 -3.06 60.27
N ASP A 467 32.92 -3.71 60.63
CA ASP A 467 34.29 -3.17 60.46
C ASP A 467 34.63 -2.70 59.03
N VAL A 468 33.90 -3.18 58.01
CA VAL A 468 34.15 -2.79 56.61
C VAL A 468 33.58 -1.41 56.30
N CYS A 469 32.52 -1.01 57.01
CA CYS A 469 31.78 0.23 56.80
C CYS A 469 31.77 1.14 58.04
N ASP A 470 32.40 0.72 59.13
CA ASP A 470 32.70 1.55 60.29
C ASP A 470 33.98 2.37 60.02
N PRO A 471 33.98 3.70 60.26
CA PRO A 471 35.18 4.51 60.19
C PRO A 471 36.09 4.48 61.43
N ASP A 472 35.67 3.85 62.54
CA ASP A 472 36.34 3.82 63.86
C ASP A 472 36.08 2.46 64.53
N ASP A 473 36.75 1.41 64.04
CA ASP A 473 36.45 -0.01 64.33
C ASP A 473 36.55 -0.42 65.82
N ASP A 474 37.24 0.36 66.65
CA ASP A 474 37.39 0.10 68.09
C ASP A 474 36.81 1.20 69.01
N ASN A 475 36.11 2.17 68.39
CA ASN A 475 35.35 3.26 69.01
C ASN A 475 36.16 4.11 70.01
N ASP A 476 37.47 4.28 69.78
CA ASP A 476 38.37 5.08 70.62
C ASP A 476 38.25 6.60 70.37
N GLY A 477 37.58 6.98 69.28
CA GLY A 477 37.34 8.35 68.85
C GLY A 477 38.30 8.85 67.78
N LEU A 478 39.14 7.98 67.22
CA LEU A 478 40.02 8.24 66.10
C LEU A 478 39.64 7.36 64.92
N ILE A 479 39.47 7.97 63.76
CA ILE A 479 39.16 7.21 62.54
C ILE A 479 40.33 6.28 62.18
N ASP A 480 40.07 5.09 61.62
CA ASP A 480 41.10 4.05 61.41
C ASP A 480 42.33 4.55 60.65
N SER A 481 42.11 5.46 59.71
CA SER A 481 43.19 6.05 58.89
C SER A 481 44.18 6.95 59.67
N LEU A 482 43.83 7.31 60.90
CA LEU A 482 44.60 8.15 61.82
C LEU A 482 44.94 7.41 63.12
N ASP A 483 44.47 6.19 63.28
CA ASP A 483 44.70 5.35 64.44
C ASP A 483 45.90 4.42 64.21
N ASN A 484 46.80 4.35 65.18
CA ASN A 484 47.94 3.43 65.16
C ASN A 484 47.59 2.03 65.70
N CYS A 485 46.38 1.80 66.20
CA CYS A 485 45.83 0.50 66.59
C CYS A 485 44.35 0.28 66.20
N PRO A 486 43.95 0.51 64.94
CA PRO A 486 42.55 0.67 64.52
C PRO A 486 41.60 -0.49 64.86
N MET A 487 42.12 -1.72 65.03
CA MET A 487 41.31 -2.91 65.27
C MET A 487 41.36 -3.39 66.74
N THR A 488 41.90 -2.60 67.67
CA THR A 488 42.34 -3.11 68.98
C THR A 488 41.63 -2.45 70.15
N LEU A 489 40.58 -3.12 70.62
CA LEU A 489 39.88 -2.72 71.85
C LEU A 489 40.81 -2.58 73.07
N GLY A 490 40.48 -1.61 73.93
CA GLY A 490 41.14 -1.40 75.21
C GLY A 490 40.82 -2.50 76.25
N GLU A 491 41.51 -2.43 77.39
CA GLU A 491 41.38 -3.42 78.46
C GLU A 491 39.92 -3.66 78.87
N GLY A 492 39.49 -4.92 78.79
CA GLY A 492 38.13 -5.32 79.18
C GLY A 492 37.06 -5.10 78.11
N GLY A 493 37.45 -4.86 76.86
CA GLY A 493 36.54 -4.61 75.74
C GLY A 493 35.96 -3.20 75.76
N GLY A 494 36.76 -2.24 76.24
CA GLY A 494 36.43 -0.82 76.14
C GLY A 494 36.95 -0.22 74.83
N PRO A 495 36.72 1.09 74.61
CA PRO A 495 37.33 1.85 73.51
C PRO A 495 38.84 1.61 73.44
N GLY A 496 39.42 1.62 72.24
CA GLY A 496 40.85 1.41 71.93
C GLY A 496 41.86 2.30 72.65
N ASN A 497 42.79 2.93 71.93
CA ASN A 497 43.85 3.77 72.51
C ASN A 497 43.74 5.25 72.09
N PRO A 498 42.81 6.04 72.67
CA PRO A 498 42.59 7.43 72.27
C PRO A 498 43.81 8.35 72.48
N ASP A 499 44.80 7.89 73.26
CA ASP A 499 46.03 8.61 73.54
C ASP A 499 47.13 8.41 72.49
N GLN A 500 46.97 7.41 71.60
CA GLN A 500 47.87 7.09 70.50
C GLN A 500 49.32 6.95 70.95
N SER A 501 49.51 6.39 72.15
CA SER A 501 50.85 6.13 72.70
C SER A 501 51.61 5.21 71.76
N ASP A 502 52.78 5.67 71.30
CA ASP A 502 53.71 4.99 70.38
C ASP A 502 55.13 5.35 70.86
N LEU A 503 55.73 4.45 71.64
CA LEU A 503 56.94 4.71 72.41
C LEU A 503 58.20 4.69 71.53
N ASP A 504 58.28 3.81 70.54
CA ASP A 504 59.42 3.68 69.63
C ASP A 504 59.25 4.44 68.29
N GLN A 505 58.04 4.94 68.01
CA GLN A 505 57.66 5.70 66.81
C GLN A 505 57.75 4.90 65.51
N ASP A 506 57.50 3.60 65.55
CA ASP A 506 57.44 2.76 64.35
C ASP A 506 56.10 2.85 63.60
N GLY A 507 55.08 3.43 64.24
CA GLY A 507 53.74 3.65 63.70
C GLY A 507 52.69 2.65 64.16
N TYR A 508 53.03 1.66 64.98
CA TYR A 508 52.09 0.84 65.74
C TYR A 508 51.96 1.41 67.15
N GLY A 509 50.73 1.47 67.68
CA GLY A 509 50.54 1.94 69.06
C GLY A 509 50.90 0.87 70.08
N ASN A 510 51.34 1.30 71.27
CA ASN A 510 51.73 0.41 72.37
C ASN A 510 50.66 -0.64 72.73
N LEU A 511 49.38 -0.38 72.42
CA LEU A 511 48.28 -1.30 72.68
C LEU A 511 48.28 -2.52 71.74
N CYS A 512 48.72 -2.34 70.50
CA CYS A 512 48.71 -3.36 69.44
C CYS A 512 50.13 -3.70 68.92
N ASP A 513 51.15 -3.18 69.58
CA ASP A 513 52.56 -3.45 69.29
C ASP A 513 53.11 -4.55 70.22
N ASP A 514 53.80 -5.51 69.61
CA ASP A 514 54.47 -6.62 70.31
C ASP A 514 55.84 -6.20 70.90
N ASP A 515 56.42 -5.07 70.47
CA ASP A 515 57.73 -4.54 70.87
C ASP A 515 57.68 -3.00 71.15
N PRO A 516 56.93 -2.52 72.17
CA PRO A 516 56.62 -1.10 72.29
C PRO A 516 57.82 -0.16 72.47
N ASP A 517 58.97 -0.64 72.94
CA ASP A 517 60.19 0.18 73.09
C ASP A 517 61.25 -0.03 72.00
N GLY A 518 60.99 -0.93 71.04
CA GLY A 518 61.79 -1.14 69.84
C GLY A 518 63.18 -1.71 70.11
N ASP A 519 63.39 -2.39 71.25
CA ASP A 519 64.69 -2.94 71.65
C ASP A 519 64.94 -4.37 71.11
N SER A 520 63.95 -4.92 70.39
CA SER A 520 63.92 -6.26 69.79
C SER A 520 63.70 -7.43 70.76
N LEU A 521 63.30 -7.16 72.01
CA LEU A 521 62.81 -8.15 72.96
C LEU A 521 61.29 -8.05 73.02
N ILE A 522 60.60 -9.19 72.90
CA ILE A 522 59.13 -9.21 72.84
C ILE A 522 58.52 -10.00 73.99
N GLY A 523 57.34 -9.56 74.43
CA GLY A 523 56.49 -10.27 75.38
C GLY A 523 57.17 -10.60 76.71
N GLY A 524 57.39 -11.89 77.00
CA GLY A 524 57.94 -12.35 78.28
C GLY A 524 59.46 -12.42 78.36
N ASP A 525 60.16 -12.22 77.24
CA ASP A 525 61.62 -12.15 77.19
C ASP A 525 62.12 -10.73 77.48
N ASP A 526 61.24 -9.74 77.32
CA ASP A 526 61.46 -8.36 77.75
C ASP A 526 60.98 -8.15 79.19
N ILE A 527 61.91 -7.76 80.07
CA ILE A 527 61.61 -7.50 81.47
C ILE A 527 61.17 -6.03 81.66
N CYS A 528 61.50 -5.15 80.72
CA CYS A 528 61.34 -3.72 80.79
C CYS A 528 60.72 -3.14 79.50
N PRO A 529 59.45 -3.46 79.18
CA PRO A 529 58.79 -3.13 77.90
C PRO A 529 58.45 -1.64 77.67
N ASP A 530 58.92 -0.77 78.57
CA ASP A 530 58.69 0.67 78.51
C ASP A 530 60.03 1.41 78.56
N THR A 531 61.11 0.81 78.04
CA THR A 531 62.43 1.45 78.08
C THR A 531 62.42 2.69 77.20
N PRO A 532 62.80 3.87 77.72
CA PRO A 532 62.72 5.08 76.91
C PRO A 532 63.54 4.95 75.62
N PHE A 533 62.90 5.18 74.48
CA PHE A 533 63.52 5.03 73.17
C PHE A 533 64.88 5.74 73.07
N GLY A 534 65.91 4.98 72.71
CA GLY A 534 67.29 5.48 72.55
C GLY A 534 68.13 5.46 73.84
N GLU A 535 67.58 5.04 74.97
CA GLU A 535 68.38 4.66 76.13
C GLU A 535 69.17 3.39 75.86
N VAL A 536 70.34 3.28 76.49
CA VAL A 536 71.10 2.03 76.45
C VAL A 536 70.46 1.06 77.44
N ALA A 537 70.03 -0.10 76.95
CA ALA A 537 69.42 -1.18 77.72
C ALA A 537 70.37 -2.38 77.89
N ASP A 538 70.15 -3.20 78.92
CA ASP A 538 70.85 -4.47 79.10
C ASP A 538 70.24 -5.60 78.25
N ALA A 539 70.72 -6.84 78.41
CA ALA A 539 70.24 -7.97 77.62
C ALA A 539 68.81 -8.44 77.94
N ASN A 540 68.15 -7.84 78.93
CA ASN A 540 66.73 -8.07 79.26
C ASN A 540 65.89 -6.81 79.01
N GLY A 541 66.44 -5.84 78.28
CA GLY A 541 65.76 -4.61 77.88
C GLY A 541 65.79 -3.48 78.89
N CYS A 542 66.38 -3.67 80.07
CA CYS A 542 66.31 -2.64 81.12
C CYS A 542 67.44 -1.61 81.04
N ALA A 543 67.12 -0.31 81.03
CA ALA A 543 68.09 0.76 81.24
C ALA A 543 68.52 0.86 82.72
N ILE A 544 69.69 1.48 82.99
CA ILE A 544 70.22 1.64 84.37
C ILE A 544 69.21 2.33 85.31
N VAL A 545 68.42 3.27 84.79
CA VAL A 545 67.41 3.98 85.57
C VAL A 545 66.25 3.07 86.01
N GLN A 546 65.85 2.11 85.19
CA GLN A 546 64.83 1.10 85.53
C GLN A 546 65.40 0.01 86.46
N LEU A 547 66.66 -0.39 86.26
CA LEU A 547 67.34 -1.34 87.16
C LEU A 547 67.55 -0.78 88.58
N CYS A 548 67.69 0.54 88.70
CA CYS A 548 67.98 1.23 89.96
C CYS A 548 67.05 2.43 90.18
N GLU A 549 65.74 2.23 90.17
CA GLU A 549 64.78 3.34 90.26
C GLU A 549 64.99 4.23 91.50
N CYS A 550 64.83 5.54 91.32
CA CYS A 550 65.01 6.54 92.39
C CYS A 550 64.04 6.33 93.56
N ASP A 551 62.79 5.93 93.26
CA ASP A 551 61.69 5.76 94.21
C ASP A 551 61.72 4.41 94.96
N ASN A 552 62.67 3.53 94.61
CA ASN A 552 62.87 2.29 95.35
C ASN A 552 63.24 2.56 96.82
N ASN A 553 62.90 1.60 97.69
CA ASN A 553 63.11 1.74 99.13
C ASN A 553 64.58 1.49 99.53
N TRP A 554 65.46 2.45 99.22
CA TRP A 554 66.89 2.37 99.48
C TRP A 554 67.24 2.50 100.98
N LYS A 555 68.19 1.69 101.44
CA LYS A 555 68.66 1.73 102.85
C LYS A 555 69.31 3.06 103.24
N ASN A 556 69.97 3.72 102.29
CA ASN A 556 70.60 5.04 102.38
C ASN A 556 71.03 5.46 100.97
N HIS A 557 71.39 6.74 100.79
CA HIS A 557 71.82 7.28 99.48
C HIS A 557 72.99 6.49 98.90
N GLY A 558 73.97 6.11 99.74
CA GLY A 558 75.06 5.26 99.29
C GLY A 558 74.64 3.87 98.81
N ALA A 559 73.46 3.35 99.18
CA ALA A 559 72.93 2.09 98.64
C ALA A 559 72.36 2.26 97.23
N TYR A 560 71.69 3.37 96.95
CA TYR A 560 71.26 3.77 95.61
C TYR A 560 72.47 3.97 94.69
N VAL A 561 73.43 4.80 95.10
CA VAL A 561 74.66 5.05 94.31
C VAL A 561 75.44 3.75 94.05
N ARG A 562 75.42 2.79 95.00
CA ARG A 562 76.02 1.47 94.78
C ARG A 562 75.25 0.61 93.78
N CYS A 563 73.92 0.71 93.70
CA CYS A 563 73.16 0.04 92.65
C CYS A 563 73.54 0.61 91.29
N VAL A 564 73.47 1.93 91.13
CA VAL A 564 73.80 2.60 89.86
C VAL A 564 75.24 2.30 89.46
N ALA A 565 76.20 2.37 90.38
CA ALA A 565 77.57 1.99 90.09
C ALA A 565 77.71 0.51 89.73
N HIS A 566 76.96 -0.39 90.36
CA HIS A 566 77.01 -1.81 90.00
C HIS A 566 76.44 -2.06 88.60
N ALA A 567 75.26 -1.52 88.31
CA ALA A 567 74.63 -1.62 86.99
C ALA A 567 75.51 -0.97 85.91
N ALA A 568 76.06 0.21 86.15
CA ALA A 568 76.99 0.86 85.22
C ALA A 568 78.25 0.01 84.97
N ASN A 569 78.81 -0.67 85.99
CA ASN A 569 79.92 -1.60 85.78
C ASN A 569 79.52 -2.80 84.92
N ASP A 570 78.31 -3.32 85.11
CA ASP A 570 77.81 -4.43 84.30
C ASP A 570 77.60 -3.99 82.84
N PHE A 571 77.15 -2.76 82.60
CA PHE A 571 77.02 -2.15 81.28
C PHE A 571 78.38 -1.94 80.59
N VAL A 572 79.40 -1.46 81.32
CA VAL A 572 80.77 -1.37 80.81
C VAL A 572 81.31 -2.76 80.47
N ALA A 573 81.08 -3.76 81.33
CA ALA A 573 81.52 -5.14 81.10
C ALA A 573 80.83 -5.79 79.89
N ALA A 574 79.58 -5.44 79.64
CA ALA A 574 78.81 -5.85 78.46
C ALA A 574 79.19 -5.07 77.19
N GLY A 575 80.00 -4.01 77.30
CA GLY A 575 80.39 -3.16 76.18
C GLY A 575 79.31 -2.16 75.73
N LEU A 576 78.29 -1.95 76.58
CA LEU A 576 77.15 -1.06 76.34
C LEU A 576 77.46 0.40 76.71
N MET A 577 78.49 0.63 77.54
CA MET A 577 78.86 1.95 78.05
C MET A 577 80.39 2.10 78.09
N SER A 578 80.91 3.31 77.85
CA SER A 578 82.34 3.61 78.03
C SER A 578 82.69 3.94 79.49
N ASP A 579 83.97 3.79 79.87
CA ASP A 579 84.45 4.19 81.20
C ASP A 579 84.14 5.67 81.54
N ILE A 580 84.11 6.55 80.52
CA ILE A 580 83.79 7.98 80.69
C ILE A 580 82.31 8.18 81.02
N GLU A 581 81.43 7.47 80.33
CA GLU A 581 79.98 7.51 80.58
C GLU A 581 79.64 6.88 81.93
N HIS A 582 80.31 5.79 82.30
CA HIS A 582 80.21 5.19 83.63
C HIS A 582 80.52 6.21 84.73
N ASP A 583 81.67 6.89 84.63
CA ASP A 583 82.06 7.87 85.63
C ASP A 583 81.07 9.05 85.71
N ALA A 584 80.48 9.45 84.57
CA ALA A 584 79.45 10.47 84.51
C ALA A 584 78.16 10.03 85.22
N VAL A 585 77.63 8.84 84.89
CA VAL A 585 76.38 8.29 85.47
C VAL A 585 76.53 8.06 86.98
N VAL A 586 77.68 7.54 87.43
CA VAL A 586 77.93 7.33 88.87
C VAL A 586 78.12 8.66 89.61
N THR A 587 78.74 9.66 88.98
CA THR A 587 78.86 11.01 89.55
C THR A 587 77.50 11.67 89.69
N GLU A 588 76.68 11.64 88.64
CA GLU A 588 75.32 12.20 88.66
C GLU A 588 74.45 11.51 89.72
N ALA A 589 74.51 10.18 89.83
CA ALA A 589 73.83 9.45 90.90
C ALA A 589 74.28 9.90 92.30
N GLY A 590 75.58 10.21 92.48
CA GLY A 590 76.12 10.74 93.73
C GLY A 590 75.70 12.18 94.05
N GLU A 591 75.29 12.95 93.05
CA GLU A 591 74.75 14.32 93.22
C GLU A 591 73.22 14.34 93.33
N SER A 592 72.55 13.24 92.98
CA SER A 592 71.10 13.10 93.00
C SER A 592 70.49 13.12 94.41
N SER A 593 69.20 13.44 94.49
CA SER A 593 68.39 13.33 95.72
C SER A 593 67.96 11.88 96.04
N CYS A 594 68.20 10.93 95.14
CA CYS A 594 67.74 9.55 95.23
C CYS A 594 68.38 8.78 96.39
N GLY A 595 67.62 7.88 97.00
CA GLY A 595 68.07 7.08 98.16
C GLY A 595 68.31 7.85 99.46
N HIS A 596 68.12 9.17 99.50
CA HIS A 596 68.07 9.91 100.75
C HIS A 596 66.79 9.54 101.53
N LYS A 597 66.95 9.02 102.74
CA LYS A 597 65.80 8.87 103.64
C LYS A 597 65.25 10.25 103.95
N ASN A 598 64.02 10.51 103.55
CA ASN A 598 63.24 11.64 104.06
C ASN A 598 63.32 11.64 105.59
N LYS A 599 64.04 12.60 106.17
CA LYS A 599 63.93 12.90 107.60
C LYS A 599 62.58 13.58 107.79
N GLY A 600 61.57 12.76 108.07
CA GLY A 600 60.19 13.06 108.44
C GLY A 600 59.69 14.50 108.29
N LYS A 601 58.64 14.64 107.49
CA LYS A 601 57.34 15.09 108.00
C LYS A 601 56.25 14.19 107.46
#